data_AF-A0A9D7VMF4-F1
#
_entry.id   AF-A0A9D7VMF4-F1
#
_cell.length_a   1.000
_cell.length_b   1.000
_cell.length_c   1.000
_cell.angle_alpha   90.00
_cell.angle_beta   90.00
_cell.angle_gamma   90.00
#
_symmetry.space_group_name_H-M   'P 1'
#
loop_
_entity.id
_entity.type
_entity.pdbx_description
1 polymer ?
#
loop_
_entity_poly.entity_id
_entity_poly.type
_entity_poly.pdbx_seq_one_letter_code
_entity_poly.pdbx_strand_id
1 'polypeptide(L)'
;MTDLEKHNRMANAIRFLAADAVEAAKSGHPGLPMGAADIATVLFTQVMHYDPTHPDWPDRDRFVLSAGHGSMLLYAVHYLLGSEDFTLEQLKNFRQIGALTAGHPEYGHCAGIETTTGPLGQGLANAVGMAMAERHMRETFGAELSDHYTYARRRRLCLMEGISQEAISLMAQPPDRHLGRQQHFHRRQGLDHRQHRTAPRRFQASGWATIAIDDHDPETIASALQCRARERPPDADRGQDHHQLPARPTRAAPKKVRRLAGSLPPARRSAGRRPSTFQRHSRRLADRRLTASSQTRRIGKSAWRKPTPKSAASSSGACAATCLGFADAMSALKKRSRDRTLSD
;
A
#
# COMPACT_ATOMS: atom_id res chain seq x y z
N MET A 1 -12.93 -21.34 -13.27
CA MET A 1 -11.79 -20.90 -12.42
C MET A 1 -12.39 -20.40 -11.13
N THR A 2 -12.03 -20.99 -10.00
CA THR A 2 -12.53 -20.57 -8.68
C THR A 2 -11.94 -19.21 -8.28
N ASP A 3 -12.54 -18.56 -7.29
CA ASP A 3 -12.00 -17.28 -6.77
C ASP A 3 -10.60 -17.44 -6.18
N LEU A 4 -10.34 -18.56 -5.51
CA LEU A 4 -9.02 -18.90 -4.98
C LEU A 4 -7.99 -19.14 -6.10
N GLU A 5 -8.38 -19.81 -7.19
CA GLU A 5 -7.49 -19.97 -8.36
C GLU A 5 -7.17 -18.62 -9.01
N LYS A 6 -8.16 -17.72 -9.11
CA LYS A 6 -7.97 -16.35 -9.61
C LYS A 6 -6.99 -15.58 -8.73
N HIS A 7 -7.21 -15.60 -7.41
CA HIS A 7 -6.32 -14.98 -6.42
C HIS A 7 -4.89 -15.50 -6.53
N ASN A 8 -4.71 -16.82 -6.52
CA ASN A 8 -3.40 -17.46 -6.61
C ASN A 8 -2.65 -17.05 -7.87
N ARG A 9 -3.35 -16.92 -9.02
CA ARG A 9 -2.72 -16.43 -10.25
C ARG A 9 -2.27 -14.98 -10.15
N MET A 10 -3.09 -14.10 -9.58
CA MET A 10 -2.75 -12.69 -9.37
C MET A 10 -1.55 -12.55 -8.41
N ALA A 11 -1.59 -13.21 -7.26
CA ALA A 11 -0.49 -13.19 -6.30
C ALA A 11 0.79 -13.78 -6.92
N ASN A 12 0.71 -14.89 -7.65
CA ASN A 12 1.87 -15.48 -8.31
C ASN A 12 2.44 -14.60 -9.42
N ALA A 13 1.62 -13.80 -10.12
CA ALA A 13 2.13 -12.82 -11.07
C ALA A 13 3.09 -11.83 -10.38
N ILE A 14 2.70 -11.30 -9.21
CA ILE A 14 3.56 -10.43 -8.39
C ILE A 14 4.84 -11.17 -7.99
N ARG A 15 4.74 -12.43 -7.52
CA ARG A 15 5.90 -13.24 -7.10
C ARG A 15 6.92 -13.42 -8.22
N PHE A 16 6.46 -13.83 -9.40
CA PHE A 16 7.33 -14.13 -10.53
C PHE A 16 7.90 -12.85 -11.15
N LEU A 17 7.13 -11.77 -11.28
CA LEU A 17 7.66 -10.48 -11.72
C LEU A 17 8.78 -9.99 -10.81
N ALA A 18 8.60 -10.09 -9.50
CA ALA A 18 9.63 -9.69 -8.53
C ALA A 18 10.86 -10.59 -8.58
N ALA A 19 10.68 -11.92 -8.62
CA ALA A 19 11.79 -12.86 -8.67
C ALA A 19 12.60 -12.71 -9.97
N ASP A 20 11.92 -12.63 -11.12
CA ASP A 20 12.57 -12.56 -12.42
C ASP A 20 13.32 -11.21 -12.59
N ALA A 21 12.77 -10.09 -12.12
CA ALA A 21 13.43 -8.78 -12.19
C ALA A 21 14.68 -8.70 -11.30
N VAL A 22 14.60 -9.24 -10.08
CA VAL A 22 15.75 -9.33 -9.16
C VAL A 22 16.86 -10.21 -9.76
N GLU A 23 16.50 -11.36 -10.33
CA GLU A 23 17.44 -12.26 -10.99
C GLU A 23 18.11 -11.57 -12.19
N ALA A 24 17.33 -10.89 -13.03
CA ALA A 24 17.85 -10.15 -14.19
C ALA A 24 18.83 -9.04 -13.77
N ALA A 25 18.51 -8.30 -12.72
CA ALA A 25 19.37 -7.25 -12.17
C ALA A 25 20.58 -7.79 -11.39
N LYS A 26 20.59 -9.09 -11.04
CA LYS A 26 21.54 -9.72 -10.10
C LYS A 26 21.65 -8.95 -8.78
N SER A 27 20.56 -8.27 -8.38
CA SER A 27 20.53 -7.33 -7.28
C SER A 27 19.08 -7.09 -6.84
N GLY A 28 18.82 -7.11 -5.53
CA GLY A 28 17.51 -6.81 -4.96
C GLY A 28 17.02 -7.81 -3.93
N HIS A 29 15.75 -7.67 -3.52
CA HIS A 29 15.17 -8.41 -2.41
C HIS A 29 13.88 -9.13 -2.84
N PRO A 30 13.93 -10.41 -3.24
CA PRO A 30 12.75 -11.12 -3.73
C PRO A 30 11.85 -11.63 -2.60
N GLY A 31 12.41 -11.85 -1.40
CA GLY A 31 11.70 -12.46 -0.28
C GLY A 31 10.51 -11.66 0.24
N LEU A 32 10.62 -10.33 0.33
CA LEU A 32 9.50 -9.48 0.76
C LEU A 32 8.37 -9.46 -0.27
N PRO A 33 8.60 -9.13 -1.56
CA PRO A 33 7.56 -9.21 -2.59
C PRO A 33 6.86 -10.57 -2.64
N MET A 34 7.63 -11.67 -2.61
CA MET A 34 7.06 -13.01 -2.65
C MET A 34 6.16 -13.30 -1.44
N GLY A 35 6.56 -12.80 -0.28
CA GLY A 35 5.86 -12.98 0.98
C GLY A 35 4.66 -12.08 1.20
N ALA A 36 4.59 -10.94 0.51
CA ALA A 36 3.53 -9.95 0.66
C ALA A 36 2.55 -9.93 -0.53
N ALA A 37 2.73 -10.83 -1.51
CA ALA A 37 1.93 -10.88 -2.71
C ALA A 37 0.43 -11.09 -2.45
N ASP A 38 0.04 -11.94 -1.50
CA ASP A 38 -1.39 -12.14 -1.17
C ASP A 38 -2.00 -10.88 -0.53
N ILE A 39 -1.29 -10.26 0.43
CA ILE A 39 -1.71 -8.98 1.04
C ILE A 39 -1.88 -7.92 -0.05
N ALA A 40 -0.90 -7.74 -0.92
CA ALA A 40 -0.98 -6.75 -1.99
C ALA A 40 -2.10 -7.04 -2.98
N THR A 41 -2.32 -8.32 -3.32
CA THR A 41 -3.42 -8.73 -4.20
C THR A 41 -4.76 -8.32 -3.61
N VAL A 42 -5.04 -8.69 -2.36
CA VAL A 42 -6.31 -8.33 -1.70
C VAL A 42 -6.42 -6.81 -1.55
N LEU A 43 -5.37 -6.15 -1.08
CA LEU A 43 -5.37 -4.71 -0.83
C LEU A 43 -5.70 -3.91 -2.08
N PHE A 44 -5.00 -4.14 -3.18
CA PHE A 44 -5.16 -3.35 -4.41
C PHE A 44 -6.35 -3.77 -5.27
N THR A 45 -6.90 -4.98 -5.08
CA THR A 45 -8.07 -5.42 -5.87
C THR A 45 -9.39 -5.25 -5.14
N GLN A 46 -9.42 -5.30 -3.80
CA GLN A 46 -10.67 -5.38 -3.03
C GLN A 46 -10.87 -4.25 -2.02
N VAL A 47 -9.81 -3.53 -1.63
CA VAL A 47 -9.86 -2.65 -0.45
C VAL A 47 -9.52 -1.20 -0.78
N MET A 48 -8.41 -0.97 -1.48
CA MET A 48 -7.93 0.38 -1.77
C MET A 48 -8.78 1.08 -2.83
N HIS A 49 -9.11 2.34 -2.55
CA HIS A 49 -9.62 3.27 -3.55
C HIS A 49 -8.46 3.93 -4.28
N TYR A 50 -8.10 3.42 -5.44
CA TYR A 50 -7.00 3.96 -6.24
C TYR A 50 -7.36 3.91 -7.73
N ASP A 51 -6.89 4.89 -8.49
CA ASP A 51 -7.04 4.94 -9.95
C ASP A 51 -5.65 5.09 -10.60
N PRO A 52 -5.12 4.05 -11.26
CA PRO A 52 -3.81 4.11 -11.90
C PRO A 52 -3.74 5.12 -13.05
N THR A 53 -4.89 5.55 -13.60
CA THR A 53 -4.96 6.58 -14.65
C THR A 53 -5.02 8.00 -14.10
N HIS A 54 -5.31 8.15 -12.80
CA HIS A 54 -5.34 9.43 -12.08
C HIS A 54 -4.58 9.29 -10.75
N PRO A 55 -3.27 9.02 -10.80
CA PRO A 55 -2.46 8.73 -9.61
C PRO A 55 -2.32 9.95 -8.67
N ASP A 56 -2.66 11.14 -9.15
CA ASP A 56 -2.67 12.42 -8.43
C ASP A 56 -4.03 12.75 -7.79
N TRP A 57 -5.06 11.90 -7.97
CA TRP A 57 -6.39 12.11 -7.38
C TRP A 57 -6.29 12.42 -5.87
N PRO A 58 -6.73 13.61 -5.40
CA PRO A 58 -6.49 14.05 -4.02
C PRO A 58 -7.11 13.20 -2.92
N ASP A 59 -8.18 12.45 -3.22
CA ASP A 59 -8.90 11.63 -2.23
C ASP A 59 -8.72 10.12 -2.47
N ARG A 60 -7.64 9.72 -3.14
CA ARG A 60 -7.24 8.30 -3.27
C ARG A 60 -6.76 7.74 -1.93
N ASP A 61 -6.86 6.44 -1.72
CA ASP A 61 -6.14 5.80 -0.62
C ASP A 61 -4.62 5.86 -0.87
N ARG A 62 -3.85 6.09 0.20
CA ARG A 62 -2.38 6.16 0.16
C ARG A 62 -1.80 4.81 0.53
N PHE A 63 -0.78 4.34 -0.20
CA PHE A 63 0.00 3.17 0.19
C PHE A 63 1.49 3.50 0.30
N VAL A 64 2.06 3.21 1.46
CA VAL A 64 3.48 3.43 1.76
C VAL A 64 4.20 2.12 2.03
N LEU A 65 5.19 1.79 1.20
CA LEU A 65 6.09 0.68 1.46
C LEU A 65 7.25 1.11 2.38
N SER A 66 6.98 1.23 3.69
CA SER A 66 8.02 1.53 4.71
C SER A 66 9.20 0.55 4.64
N ALA A 67 8.93 -0.69 4.26
CA ALA A 67 9.93 -1.71 3.97
C ALA A 67 10.50 -1.56 2.53
N GLY A 68 11.04 -0.38 2.20
CA GLY A 68 11.36 0.04 0.82
C GLY A 68 12.26 -0.90 0.02
N HIS A 69 13.16 -1.66 0.67
CA HIS A 69 14.04 -2.64 0.00
C HIS A 69 13.29 -3.68 -0.85
N GLY A 70 12.00 -3.91 -0.55
CA GLY A 70 11.09 -4.75 -1.34
C GLY A 70 10.41 -4.03 -2.50
N SER A 71 11.04 -3.03 -3.11
CA SER A 71 10.46 -2.13 -4.13
C SER A 71 9.79 -2.85 -5.30
N MET A 72 10.30 -4.01 -5.71
CA MET A 72 9.66 -4.83 -6.75
C MET A 72 8.22 -5.25 -6.44
N LEU A 73 7.79 -5.25 -5.17
CA LEU A 73 6.38 -5.43 -4.82
C LEU A 73 5.53 -4.30 -5.42
N LEU A 74 5.93 -3.05 -5.18
CA LEU A 74 5.25 -1.87 -5.68
C LEU A 74 5.26 -1.83 -7.21
N TYR A 75 6.43 -2.04 -7.81
CA TYR A 75 6.57 -1.96 -9.26
C TYR A 75 5.78 -3.05 -9.98
N ALA A 76 5.75 -4.28 -9.44
CA ALA A 76 4.92 -5.34 -9.98
C ALA A 76 3.42 -5.02 -9.87
N VAL A 77 2.97 -4.49 -8.73
CA VAL A 77 1.58 -4.07 -8.54
C VAL A 77 1.20 -2.98 -9.53
N HIS A 78 1.99 -1.91 -9.66
CA HIS A 78 1.67 -0.81 -10.58
C HIS A 78 1.68 -1.24 -12.05
N TYR A 79 2.63 -2.08 -12.47
CA TYR A 79 2.62 -2.68 -13.80
C TYR A 79 1.33 -3.47 -14.04
N LEU A 80 0.92 -4.29 -13.08
CA LEU A 80 -0.29 -5.09 -13.21
C LEU A 80 -1.57 -4.24 -13.16
N LEU A 81 -1.59 -3.13 -12.41
CA LEU A 81 -2.69 -2.16 -12.43
C LEU A 81 -2.74 -1.36 -13.75
N GLY A 82 -1.67 -1.41 -14.55
CA GLY A 82 -1.58 -0.72 -15.83
C GLY A 82 -1.22 0.76 -15.70
N SER A 83 -0.49 1.14 -14.65
CA SER A 83 0.10 2.47 -14.53
C SER A 83 1.08 2.73 -15.67
N GLU A 84 1.00 3.91 -16.30
CA GLU A 84 1.75 4.23 -17.54
C GLU A 84 3.28 4.17 -17.35
N ASP A 85 3.77 4.63 -16.20
CA ASP A 85 5.21 4.65 -15.88
C ASP A 85 5.81 3.24 -15.71
N PHE A 86 4.97 2.23 -15.46
CA PHE A 86 5.43 0.88 -15.14
C PHE A 86 5.18 -0.04 -16.31
N THR A 87 6.08 -0.02 -17.29
CA THR A 87 6.06 -0.96 -18.41
C THR A 87 6.83 -2.24 -18.09
N LEU A 88 6.64 -3.30 -18.88
CA LEU A 88 7.44 -4.52 -18.74
C LEU A 88 8.94 -4.26 -18.93
N GLU A 89 9.32 -3.31 -19.81
CA GLU A 89 10.72 -2.92 -19.99
C GLU A 89 11.28 -2.20 -18.75
N GLN A 90 10.49 -1.37 -18.09
CA GLN A 90 10.89 -0.77 -16.80
C GLN A 90 11.16 -1.85 -15.75
N LEU A 91 10.31 -2.88 -15.65
CA LEU A 91 10.55 -3.98 -14.71
C LEU A 91 11.80 -4.80 -15.05
N LYS A 92 12.13 -4.98 -16.33
CA LYS A 92 13.38 -5.64 -16.76
C LYS A 92 14.62 -4.81 -16.43
N ASN A 93 14.49 -3.49 -16.46
CA ASN A 93 15.56 -2.54 -16.14
C ASN A 93 15.61 -2.19 -14.64
N PHE A 94 15.06 -3.05 -13.78
CA PHE A 94 15.14 -2.88 -12.33
C PHE A 94 16.59 -2.63 -11.88
N ARG A 95 16.79 -1.57 -11.09
CA ARG A 95 18.10 -1.12 -10.56
C ARG A 95 19.13 -0.72 -11.61
N GLN A 96 18.72 -0.45 -12.85
CA GLN A 96 19.62 0.05 -13.89
C GLN A 96 19.60 1.58 -13.94
N ILE A 97 20.72 2.17 -14.35
CA ILE A 97 20.85 3.63 -14.50
C ILE A 97 19.80 4.14 -15.49
N GLY A 98 19.07 5.20 -15.12
CA GLY A 98 18.04 5.82 -15.95
C GLY A 98 16.69 5.09 -15.96
N ALA A 99 16.55 3.96 -15.27
CA ALA A 99 15.26 3.30 -15.10
C ALA A 99 14.45 3.93 -13.96
N LEU A 100 13.12 3.94 -14.10
CA LEU A 100 12.20 4.43 -13.05
C LEU A 100 12.10 3.43 -11.89
N THR A 101 12.43 2.16 -12.15
CA THR A 101 12.38 1.06 -11.18
C THR A 101 13.66 0.98 -10.35
N ALA A 102 13.87 1.99 -9.52
CA ALA A 102 15.02 2.13 -8.64
C ALA A 102 15.15 1.03 -7.56
N GLY A 103 16.31 0.97 -6.90
CA GLY A 103 16.56 -0.05 -5.87
C GLY A 103 15.67 0.06 -4.64
N HIS A 104 15.15 1.26 -4.39
CA HIS A 104 14.14 1.59 -3.40
C HIS A 104 13.10 2.54 -4.06
N PRO A 105 11.86 2.63 -3.56
CA PRO A 105 10.85 3.53 -4.11
C PRO A 105 11.27 4.99 -3.90
N GLU A 106 11.18 5.79 -4.95
CA GLU A 106 11.58 7.21 -4.98
C GLU A 106 10.38 8.06 -5.42
N TYR A 107 9.99 9.01 -4.59
CA TYR A 107 8.93 9.97 -4.90
C TYR A 107 9.38 10.90 -6.05
N GLY A 108 8.45 11.22 -6.94
CA GLY A 108 8.69 12.13 -8.07
C GLY A 108 9.35 11.49 -9.30
N HIS A 109 9.88 10.27 -9.20
CA HIS A 109 10.42 9.54 -10.35
C HIS A 109 9.33 8.78 -11.13
N CYS A 110 8.31 8.27 -10.44
CA CYS A 110 7.17 7.60 -11.05
C CYS A 110 5.89 7.88 -10.25
N ALA A 111 4.76 7.90 -10.95
CA ALA A 111 3.46 8.15 -10.36
C ALA A 111 3.00 6.96 -9.49
N GLY A 112 2.27 7.26 -8.41
CA GLY A 112 1.81 6.24 -7.46
C GLY A 112 2.81 5.85 -6.37
N ILE A 113 4.05 6.37 -6.40
CA ILE A 113 4.97 6.29 -5.27
C ILE A 113 4.75 7.50 -4.36
N GLU A 114 4.13 7.28 -3.21
CA GLU A 114 3.72 8.36 -2.29
C GLU A 114 4.89 9.05 -1.57
N THR A 115 5.99 8.33 -1.33
CA THR A 115 7.15 8.86 -0.61
C THR A 115 8.40 8.02 -0.87
N THR A 116 9.58 8.65 -0.79
CA THR A 116 10.85 7.94 -0.88
C THR A 116 11.09 7.12 0.39
N THR A 117 11.38 5.83 0.22
CA THR A 117 11.67 4.92 1.33
C THR A 117 12.95 4.13 1.08
N GLY A 118 13.38 3.32 2.04
CA GLY A 118 14.66 2.62 2.01
C GLY A 118 15.32 2.67 3.37
N PRO A 119 15.57 3.87 3.91
CA PRO A 119 15.84 4.05 5.34
C PRO A 119 14.68 3.48 6.15
N LEU A 120 14.98 2.51 7.01
CA LEU A 120 13.97 1.79 7.77
C LEU A 120 13.25 2.74 8.73
N GLY A 121 11.97 2.48 9.00
CA GLY A 121 11.15 3.31 9.90
C GLY A 121 10.57 4.57 9.25
N GLN A 122 11.28 5.24 8.34
CA GLN A 122 10.85 6.52 7.76
C GLN A 122 9.47 6.46 7.09
N GLY A 123 9.23 5.46 6.23
CA GLY A 123 7.92 5.32 5.59
C GLY A 123 6.76 5.06 6.56
N LEU A 124 7.04 4.59 7.78
CA LEU A 124 5.99 4.48 8.81
C LEU A 124 5.62 5.86 9.35
N ALA A 125 6.63 6.70 9.63
CA ALA A 125 6.42 8.08 10.06
C ALA A 125 5.74 8.92 8.96
N ASN A 126 6.15 8.77 7.70
CA ASN A 126 5.52 9.44 6.57
C ASN A 126 4.05 9.05 6.43
N ALA A 127 3.75 7.75 6.57
CA ALA A 127 2.37 7.29 6.59
C ALA A 127 1.60 8.02 7.70
N VAL A 128 2.08 8.01 8.95
CA VAL A 128 1.46 8.73 10.08
C VAL A 128 1.12 10.18 9.70
N GLY A 129 2.06 10.93 9.13
CA GLY A 129 1.82 12.29 8.64
C GLY A 129 0.72 12.39 7.57
N MET A 130 0.65 11.44 6.63
CA MET A 130 -0.41 11.41 5.61
C MET A 130 -1.80 11.22 6.21
N ALA A 131 -1.95 10.40 7.26
CA ALA A 131 -3.26 10.25 7.91
C ALA A 131 -3.62 11.44 8.81
N MET A 132 -2.62 12.08 9.44
CA MET A 132 -2.83 13.35 10.14
C MET A 132 -3.34 14.43 9.18
N ALA A 133 -2.78 14.48 7.97
CA ALA A 133 -3.23 15.39 6.93
C ALA A 133 -4.67 15.08 6.48
N GLU A 134 -5.02 13.81 6.27
CA GLU A 134 -6.40 13.39 5.94
C GLU A 134 -7.39 13.82 7.02
N ARG A 135 -7.09 13.53 8.30
CA ARG A 135 -7.96 13.91 9.41
C ARG A 135 -8.14 15.42 9.47
N HIS A 136 -7.05 16.18 9.39
CA HIS A 136 -7.13 17.63 9.41
C HIS A 136 -8.00 18.18 8.27
N MET A 137 -7.83 17.65 7.06
CA MET A 137 -8.65 18.03 5.89
C MET A 137 -10.12 17.66 6.08
N ARG A 138 -10.39 16.44 6.59
CA ARG A 138 -11.75 15.96 6.87
C ARG A 138 -12.44 16.80 7.96
N GLU A 139 -11.76 17.16 9.03
CA GLU A 139 -12.30 18.01 10.11
C GLU A 139 -12.56 19.44 9.61
N THR A 140 -11.67 19.97 8.78
CA THR A 140 -11.76 21.36 8.31
C THR A 140 -12.79 21.52 7.17
N PHE A 141 -12.92 20.52 6.29
CA PHE A 141 -13.67 20.64 5.03
C PHE A 141 -14.76 19.59 4.83
N GLY A 142 -14.92 18.64 5.75
CA GLY A 142 -15.93 17.59 5.67
C GLY A 142 -15.49 16.33 4.93
N ALA A 143 -16.20 15.25 5.22
CA ALA A 143 -15.98 13.91 4.67
C ALA A 143 -16.30 13.80 3.17
N GLU A 144 -17.05 14.76 2.62
CA GLU A 144 -17.31 14.84 1.18
C GLU A 144 -16.08 15.23 0.36
N LEU A 145 -15.11 15.92 0.98
CA LEU A 145 -13.88 16.36 0.34
C LEU A 145 -12.72 15.39 0.62
N SER A 146 -12.60 14.94 1.89
CA SER A 146 -11.51 14.07 2.33
C SER A 146 -12.04 12.89 3.15
N ASP A 147 -11.97 11.68 2.57
CA ASP A 147 -12.41 10.43 3.19
C ASP A 147 -11.62 9.23 2.68
N HIS A 148 -10.29 9.26 2.90
CA HIS A 148 -9.38 8.21 2.44
C HIS A 148 -8.57 7.59 3.57
N TYR A 149 -7.94 6.46 3.27
CA TYR A 149 -7.14 5.67 4.21
C TYR A 149 -5.67 5.71 3.84
N THR A 150 -4.81 5.56 4.85
CA THR A 150 -3.38 5.36 4.65
C THR A 150 -2.97 3.94 5.06
N TYR A 151 -2.41 3.19 4.12
CA TYR A 151 -1.91 1.84 4.33
C TYR A 151 -0.38 1.85 4.34
N ALA A 152 0.24 1.18 5.32
CA ALA A 152 1.70 1.09 5.38
C ALA A 152 2.20 -0.34 5.60
N ARG A 153 3.05 -0.80 4.68
CA ARG A 153 3.70 -2.10 4.77
C ARG A 153 5.11 -1.95 5.36
N ARG A 154 5.32 -2.55 6.54
CA ARG A 154 6.58 -2.50 7.30
C ARG A 154 7.16 -3.89 7.59
N ARG A 155 8.47 -4.00 7.79
CA ARG A 155 9.12 -5.22 8.30
C ARG A 155 9.47 -5.09 9.77
N ARG A 156 9.99 -6.18 10.37
CA ARG A 156 10.51 -6.15 11.76
C ARG A 156 11.53 -5.05 11.98
N LEU A 157 12.50 -4.91 11.07
CA LEU A 157 13.56 -3.92 11.26
C LEU A 157 13.02 -2.48 11.27
N CYS A 158 11.96 -2.17 10.52
CA CYS A 158 11.29 -0.86 10.62
C CYS A 158 10.80 -0.56 12.05
N LEU A 159 10.43 -1.60 12.82
CA LEU A 159 9.99 -1.43 14.22
C LEU A 159 11.15 -1.31 15.21
N MET A 160 12.37 -1.68 14.83
CA MET A 160 13.54 -1.56 15.70
C MET A 160 14.09 -0.13 15.69
N GLU A 161 13.81 0.63 14.63
CA GLU A 161 14.18 2.04 14.53
C GLU A 161 13.37 2.90 15.52
N GLY A 162 14.05 3.78 16.26
CA GLY A 162 13.45 4.65 17.28
C GLY A 162 12.31 5.52 16.75
N ILE A 163 12.48 6.06 15.53
CA ILE A 163 11.46 6.86 14.82
C ILE A 163 10.12 6.13 14.70
N SER A 164 10.15 4.79 14.63
CA SER A 164 8.92 4.01 14.57
C SER A 164 8.11 4.13 15.86
N GLN A 165 8.78 4.16 17.03
CA GLN A 165 8.11 4.29 18.31
C GLN A 165 7.56 5.70 18.49
N GLU A 166 8.30 6.72 18.09
CA GLU A 166 7.82 8.11 18.10
C GLU A 166 6.55 8.26 17.26
N ALA A 167 6.57 7.79 16.01
CA ALA A 167 5.42 7.84 15.10
C ALA A 167 4.21 7.04 15.64
N ILE A 168 4.44 5.82 16.14
CA ILE A 168 3.38 4.99 16.74
C ILE A 168 2.76 5.68 17.96
N SER A 169 3.57 6.32 18.81
CA SER A 169 3.12 7.00 20.02
C SER A 169 2.44 8.34 19.73
N LEU A 170 2.77 8.99 18.61
CA LEU A 170 2.13 10.24 18.22
C LEU A 170 0.67 10.02 17.81
N MET A 171 0.37 8.97 17.05
CA MET A 171 -1.01 8.62 16.66
C MET A 171 -1.87 8.12 17.83
N ALA A 172 -1.23 7.70 18.92
CA ALA A 172 -1.81 7.06 20.10
C ALA A 172 -2.52 8.00 21.09
N GLN A 173 -2.60 9.29 20.77
CA GLN A 173 -3.14 10.32 21.66
C GLN A 173 -4.64 10.05 21.97
N PRO A 174 -5.16 10.58 23.10
CA PRO A 174 -6.44 10.18 23.72
C PRO A 174 -7.65 10.14 22.76
N PRO A 175 -8.75 9.47 23.13
CA PRO A 175 -9.86 9.11 22.23
C PRO A 175 -10.47 10.27 21.42
N ASP A 176 -10.35 11.50 21.92
CA ASP A 176 -10.76 12.75 21.27
C ASP A 176 -9.84 13.16 20.08
N ARG A 177 -8.64 12.57 19.98
CA ARG A 177 -7.55 12.96 19.08
C ARG A 177 -6.90 11.80 18.30
N HIS A 178 -7.65 10.75 17.94
CA HIS A 178 -7.20 9.75 16.94
C HIS A 178 -6.75 10.34 15.59
N LEU A 179 -5.47 10.57 15.41
CA LEU A 179 -4.86 11.35 14.32
C LEU A 179 -5.02 10.83 12.86
N GLY A 180 -6.00 9.98 12.57
CA GLY A 180 -6.39 9.57 11.22
C GLY A 180 -6.54 8.05 11.04
N ARG A 181 -6.98 7.63 9.86
CA ARG A 181 -7.30 6.22 9.58
C ARG A 181 -6.14 5.49 8.90
N GLN A 182 -5.50 4.61 9.67
CA GLN A 182 -4.28 3.90 9.24
C GLN A 182 -4.33 2.40 9.49
N GLN A 183 -3.73 1.64 8.56
CA GLN A 183 -3.51 0.21 8.74
C GLN A 183 -2.05 -0.17 8.47
N HIS A 184 -1.47 -0.96 9.39
CA HIS A 184 -0.08 -1.41 9.30
C HIS A 184 0.03 -2.93 9.21
N PHE A 185 0.80 -3.41 8.22
CA PHE A 185 1.03 -4.85 8.03
C PHE A 185 2.39 -5.28 8.55
N HIS A 186 2.40 -6.34 9.36
CA HIS A 186 3.60 -6.96 9.88
C HIS A 186 3.60 -8.47 9.63
N ARG A 187 4.69 -8.99 9.05
CA ARG A 187 4.90 -10.43 8.85
C ARG A 187 5.94 -10.95 9.83
N ARG A 188 5.66 -12.11 10.42
CA ARG A 188 6.60 -12.84 11.29
C ARG A 188 7.63 -13.57 10.42
N GLN A 189 8.91 -13.22 10.53
CA GLN A 189 10.02 -13.99 9.95
C GLN A 189 11.25 -13.95 10.87
N GLY A 190 11.91 -15.09 11.09
CA GLY A 190 13.21 -15.21 11.79
C GLY A 190 13.18 -15.90 13.17
N LEU A 191 14.35 -16.40 13.60
CA LEU A 191 14.57 -17.30 14.76
C LEU A 191 14.62 -16.61 16.13
N ASP A 192 14.70 -15.27 16.21
CA ASP A 192 14.70 -14.57 17.50
C ASP A 192 13.26 -14.26 17.95
N HIS A 193 12.75 -15.13 18.83
CA HIS A 193 11.36 -15.19 19.27
C HIS A 193 10.91 -14.03 20.19
N ARG A 194 11.81 -13.22 20.76
CA ARG A 194 11.43 -12.25 21.81
C ARG A 194 10.68 -11.04 21.26
N GLN A 195 11.20 -10.40 20.21
CA GLN A 195 10.61 -9.18 19.65
C GLN A 195 9.29 -9.42 18.88
N HIS A 196 9.09 -10.62 18.31
CA HIS A 196 7.86 -10.93 17.58
C HIS A 196 6.63 -11.00 18.50
N ARG A 197 6.82 -11.41 19.76
CA ARG A 197 5.73 -11.56 20.73
C ARG A 197 5.33 -10.21 21.34
N THR A 198 6.24 -9.23 21.38
CA THR A 198 5.99 -7.92 21.97
C THR A 198 5.50 -6.89 20.97
N ALA A 199 5.70 -7.07 19.66
CA ALA A 199 5.25 -6.08 18.67
C ALA A 199 3.75 -5.75 18.75
N PRO A 200 2.80 -6.71 18.78
CA PRO A 200 1.39 -6.38 18.99
C PRO A 200 1.14 -5.65 20.32
N ARG A 201 1.76 -6.12 21.41
CA ARG A 201 1.64 -5.49 22.73
C ARG A 201 2.15 -4.05 22.76
N ARG A 202 3.21 -3.74 22.00
CA ARG A 202 3.76 -2.39 21.86
C ARG A 202 2.77 -1.46 21.18
N PHE A 203 2.12 -1.94 20.11
CA PHE A 203 1.05 -1.18 19.43
C PHE A 203 -0.16 -0.98 20.35
N GLN A 204 -0.59 -2.02 21.05
CA GLN A 204 -1.68 -1.96 22.03
C GLN A 204 -1.39 -0.98 23.18
N ALA A 205 -0.16 -0.98 23.70
CA ALA A 205 0.28 -0.03 24.74
C ALA A 205 0.26 1.42 24.24
N SER A 206 0.42 1.62 22.94
CA SER A 206 0.23 2.90 22.25
C SER A 206 -1.19 3.05 21.69
N GLY A 207 -2.21 2.41 22.27
CA GLY A 207 -3.62 2.65 21.89
C GLY A 207 -4.04 2.14 20.49
N TRP A 208 -3.20 1.39 19.78
CA TRP A 208 -3.55 0.83 18.48
C TRP A 208 -4.32 -0.49 18.61
N ALA A 209 -5.34 -0.66 17.77
CA ALA A 209 -5.93 -1.97 17.53
C ALA A 209 -4.94 -2.89 16.80
N THR A 210 -4.92 -4.18 17.16
CA THR A 210 -4.05 -5.17 16.52
C THR A 210 -4.82 -6.44 16.22
N ILE A 211 -4.68 -6.94 14.99
CA ILE A 211 -5.30 -8.19 14.53
C ILE A 211 -4.19 -9.12 14.04
N ALA A 212 -4.27 -10.39 14.43
CA ALA A 212 -3.40 -11.45 13.91
C ALA A 212 -4.13 -12.20 12.80
N ILE A 213 -3.47 -12.42 11.67
CA ILE A 213 -4.03 -13.08 10.47
C ILE A 213 -3.05 -14.11 9.89
N ASP A 214 -3.56 -15.01 9.05
CA ASP A 214 -2.75 -15.75 8.10
C ASP A 214 -2.51 -14.87 6.87
N ASP A 215 -1.26 -14.48 6.62
CA ASP A 215 -0.92 -13.56 5.54
C ASP A 215 -0.88 -14.21 4.14
N HIS A 216 -1.30 -15.47 4.03
CA HIS A 216 -1.52 -16.20 2.78
C HIS A 216 -2.97 -16.61 2.53
N ASP A 217 -3.87 -16.37 3.49
CA ASP A 217 -5.29 -16.64 3.33
C ASP A 217 -6.04 -15.35 2.91
N PRO A 218 -6.49 -15.23 1.64
CA PRO A 218 -7.15 -14.03 1.15
C PRO A 218 -8.39 -13.63 1.95
N GLU A 219 -9.13 -14.59 2.52
CA GLU A 219 -10.34 -14.29 3.30
C GLU A 219 -9.99 -13.64 4.64
N THR A 220 -8.96 -14.14 5.34
CA THR A 220 -8.52 -13.53 6.60
C THR A 220 -7.90 -12.16 6.38
N ILE A 221 -7.16 -11.98 5.28
CA ILE A 221 -6.60 -10.69 4.88
C ILE A 221 -7.72 -9.69 4.58
N ALA A 222 -8.71 -10.07 3.76
CA ALA A 222 -9.83 -9.22 3.40
C ALA A 222 -10.63 -8.82 4.64
N SER A 223 -10.94 -9.79 5.50
CA SER A 223 -11.67 -9.55 6.76
C SER A 223 -10.94 -8.55 7.66
N ALA A 224 -9.62 -8.68 7.82
CA ALA A 224 -8.85 -7.76 8.65
C ALA A 224 -8.71 -6.36 8.05
N LEU A 225 -8.57 -6.26 6.72
CA LEU A 225 -8.52 -4.99 6.01
C LEU A 225 -9.86 -4.24 6.05
N GLN A 226 -10.97 -4.98 5.94
CA GLN A 226 -12.33 -4.45 5.99
C GLN A 226 -12.81 -4.19 7.42
N CYS A 227 -12.17 -4.79 8.43
CA CYS A 227 -12.32 -4.43 9.83
C CYS A 227 -11.72 -3.04 10.06
N ARG A 228 -12.37 -2.03 9.49
CA ARG A 228 -12.16 -0.62 9.77
C ARG A 228 -12.54 -0.47 11.23
N ALA A 229 -11.60 -0.04 12.07
CA ALA A 229 -11.94 0.34 13.44
C ALA A 229 -13.10 1.34 13.33
N ARG A 230 -14.30 0.94 13.76
CA ARG A 230 -15.42 1.87 13.88
C ARG A 230 -14.89 2.98 14.78
N GLU A 231 -15.03 4.24 14.35
CA GLU A 231 -14.73 5.39 15.21
C GLU A 231 -15.45 5.12 16.53
N ARG A 232 -14.67 4.93 17.61
CA ARG A 232 -15.25 4.71 18.93
C ARG A 232 -15.93 6.03 19.29
N PRO A 233 -17.24 6.05 19.56
CA PRO A 233 -17.89 7.29 20.00
C PRO A 233 -17.16 7.81 21.25
N PRO A 234 -17.01 9.14 21.40
CA PRO A 234 -16.21 9.75 22.46
C PRO A 234 -16.63 9.32 23.89
N ASP A 235 -17.83 8.77 24.05
CA ASP A 235 -18.43 8.43 25.35
C ASP A 235 -18.31 6.96 25.76
N ALA A 236 -17.62 6.10 25.00
CA ALA A 236 -17.49 4.69 25.35
C ALA A 236 -16.39 4.47 26.41
N ASP A 237 -16.83 4.43 27.66
CA ASP A 237 -16.07 4.11 28.87
C ASP A 237 -15.13 2.90 28.70
N ARG A 238 -14.08 2.85 29.53
CA ARG A 238 -12.93 1.92 29.43
C ARG A 238 -13.32 0.46 29.64
N GLY A 239 -13.95 -0.16 28.64
CA GLY A 239 -14.13 -1.61 28.51
C GLY A 239 -13.11 -2.20 27.54
N GLN A 240 -12.43 -3.27 27.96
CA GLN A 240 -11.53 -4.10 27.17
C GLN A 240 -12.29 -4.90 26.10
N ASP A 241 -12.66 -4.26 24.98
CA ASP A 241 -13.25 -4.98 23.86
C ASP A 241 -12.15 -5.58 22.98
N HIS A 242 -11.76 -6.81 23.32
CA HIS A 242 -10.98 -7.68 22.47
C HIS A 242 -11.85 -8.22 21.34
N HIS A 243 -11.78 -7.61 20.16
CA HIS A 243 -12.25 -8.28 18.94
C HIS A 243 -11.25 -9.39 18.56
N GLN A 244 -11.41 -10.56 19.19
CA GLN A 244 -10.90 -11.83 18.68
C GLN A 244 -11.91 -12.35 17.67
N LEU A 245 -11.55 -12.36 16.39
CA LEU A 245 -12.23 -13.24 15.43
C LEU A 245 -11.95 -14.69 15.85
N PRO A 246 -12.92 -15.61 15.74
CA PRO A 246 -12.75 -16.99 16.15
C PRO A 246 -11.58 -17.63 15.41
N ALA A 247 -10.54 -18.00 16.15
CA ALA A 247 -9.39 -18.71 15.61
C ALA A 247 -9.85 -20.11 15.17
N ARG A 248 -9.89 -20.36 13.85
CA ARG A 248 -9.87 -21.75 13.36
C ARG A 248 -8.53 -22.38 13.77
N PRO A 249 -8.51 -23.63 14.26
CA PRO A 249 -7.29 -24.26 14.71
C PRO A 249 -6.28 -24.32 13.55
N THR A 250 -5.11 -23.73 13.77
CA THR A 250 -3.97 -23.83 12.86
C THR A 250 -3.56 -25.29 12.76
N ARG A 251 -3.97 -25.96 11.68
CA ARG A 251 -3.44 -27.27 11.33
C ARG A 251 -1.95 -27.06 11.01
N ALA A 252 -1.08 -27.65 11.82
CA ALA A 252 0.37 -27.56 11.62
C ALA A 252 0.70 -27.91 10.17
N ALA A 253 1.30 -26.98 9.44
CA ALA A 253 1.82 -27.27 8.10
C ALA A 253 2.80 -28.45 8.20
N PRO A 254 2.69 -29.47 7.34
CA PRO A 254 3.59 -30.61 7.39
C PRO A 254 5.02 -30.12 7.18
N LYS A 255 5.91 -30.50 8.11
CA LYS A 255 7.37 -30.31 8.03
C LYS A 255 7.91 -31.00 6.77
N LYS A 256 7.89 -30.31 5.63
CA LYS A 256 8.68 -30.63 4.42
C LYS A 256 8.65 -29.46 3.42
N VAL A 257 9.21 -28.30 3.81
CA VAL A 257 9.75 -27.37 2.81
C VAL A 257 11.12 -27.90 2.44
N ARG A 258 11.17 -28.72 1.38
CA ARG A 258 12.41 -29.11 0.72
C ARG A 258 13.12 -27.82 0.28
N ARG A 259 14.34 -27.61 0.78
CA ARG A 259 15.24 -26.55 0.34
C ARG A 259 15.27 -26.53 -1.20
N LEU A 260 14.73 -25.49 -1.83
CA LEU A 260 15.01 -25.13 -3.22
C LEU A 260 16.25 -24.23 -3.26
N ALA A 261 17.33 -24.72 -2.64
CA ALA A 261 18.67 -24.19 -2.76
C ALA A 261 19.56 -25.40 -3.07
N GLY A 262 19.60 -25.77 -4.35
CA GLY A 262 20.32 -26.93 -4.85
C GLY A 262 20.06 -27.13 -6.34
N SER A 263 21.10 -26.89 -7.14
CA SER A 263 21.26 -27.17 -8.58
C SER A 263 20.33 -26.43 -9.56
N LEU A 264 20.74 -25.23 -9.98
CA LEU A 264 20.63 -24.87 -11.40
C LEU A 264 21.65 -25.72 -12.18
N PRO A 265 21.27 -26.48 -13.22
CA PRO A 265 22.22 -27.27 -14.00
C PRO A 265 23.16 -26.36 -14.83
N PRO A 266 24.41 -26.78 -15.06
CA PRO A 266 25.38 -25.96 -15.80
C PRO A 266 24.93 -25.77 -17.24
N ALA A 267 25.17 -24.56 -17.75
CA ALA A 267 24.79 -24.10 -19.08
C ALA A 267 25.25 -25.04 -20.19
N ARG A 268 24.31 -25.54 -21.00
CA ARG A 268 24.62 -26.14 -22.31
C ARG A 268 24.64 -25.06 -23.37
N ARG A 269 25.82 -24.83 -23.96
CA ARG A 269 26.01 -24.16 -25.25
C ARG A 269 25.36 -24.99 -26.35
N SER A 270 24.46 -24.39 -27.12
CA SER A 270 24.38 -24.44 -28.59
C SER A 270 22.95 -24.17 -29.09
N ALA A 271 22.86 -23.27 -30.08
CA ALA A 271 21.77 -23.08 -31.04
C ALA A 271 20.44 -22.44 -30.56
N GLY A 272 20.19 -21.24 -31.08
CA GLY A 272 18.89 -20.54 -31.09
C GLY A 272 18.58 -19.73 -29.83
N ARG A 273 18.48 -18.39 -29.94
CA ARG A 273 18.03 -17.52 -28.84
C ARG A 273 16.60 -17.90 -28.41
N ARG A 274 16.49 -18.79 -27.43
CA ARG A 274 15.24 -19.01 -26.69
C ARG A 274 14.99 -17.78 -25.80
N PRO A 275 13.74 -17.29 -25.69
CA PRO A 275 13.40 -16.21 -24.78
C PRO A 275 13.85 -16.56 -23.35
N SER A 276 14.34 -15.57 -22.60
CA SER A 276 14.78 -15.76 -21.20
C SER A 276 13.63 -16.29 -20.34
N THR A 277 13.95 -16.96 -19.22
CA THR A 277 12.96 -17.46 -18.25
C THR A 277 11.98 -16.38 -17.81
N PHE A 278 12.48 -15.13 -17.64
CA PHE A 278 11.70 -13.91 -17.43
C PHE A 278 10.54 -13.82 -18.43
N GLN A 279 10.81 -13.91 -19.74
CA GLN A 279 9.80 -13.74 -20.78
C GLN A 279 8.72 -14.84 -20.83
N ARG A 280 8.97 -16.04 -20.29
CA ARG A 280 7.98 -17.14 -20.36
C ARG A 280 6.95 -17.12 -19.23
N HIS A 281 7.35 -16.72 -18.02
CA HIS A 281 6.48 -16.76 -16.83
C HIS A 281 5.76 -15.44 -16.64
N SER A 282 6.49 -14.31 -16.71
CA SER A 282 5.91 -12.98 -16.54
C SER A 282 4.89 -12.66 -17.64
N ARG A 283 5.17 -12.90 -18.93
CA ARG A 283 4.22 -12.59 -20.02
C ARG A 283 2.89 -13.35 -19.91
N ARG A 284 2.92 -14.67 -19.64
CA ARG A 284 1.69 -15.49 -19.53
C ARG A 284 0.81 -15.10 -18.33
N LEU A 285 1.41 -14.55 -17.28
CA LEU A 285 0.70 -14.14 -16.06
C LEU A 285 0.33 -12.64 -16.10
N ALA A 286 1.11 -11.80 -16.80
CA ALA A 286 0.95 -10.36 -16.88
C ALA A 286 -0.07 -9.88 -17.91
N ASP A 287 -0.43 -10.70 -18.90
CA ASP A 287 -1.50 -10.37 -19.87
C ASP A 287 -2.89 -10.23 -19.20
N ARG A 288 -3.00 -10.46 -17.88
CA ARG A 288 -4.19 -10.17 -17.09
C ARG A 288 -3.86 -9.11 -16.06
N ARG A 289 -4.10 -7.85 -16.43
CA ARG A 289 -4.03 -6.70 -15.52
C ARG A 289 -4.87 -6.96 -14.26
N LEU A 290 -4.38 -6.52 -13.11
CA LEU A 290 -5.18 -6.42 -11.90
C LEU A 290 -6.29 -5.43 -12.18
N THR A 291 -7.53 -5.92 -12.27
CA THR A 291 -8.69 -5.03 -12.19
C THR A 291 -8.81 -4.59 -10.74
N ALA A 292 -8.40 -3.36 -10.42
CA ALA A 292 -8.85 -2.73 -9.18
C ALA A 292 -10.38 -2.78 -9.19
N SER A 293 -11.00 -3.20 -8.08
CA SER A 293 -12.46 -3.16 -8.01
C SER A 293 -12.90 -1.73 -8.28
N SER A 294 -13.85 -1.57 -9.19
CA SER A 294 -14.45 -0.28 -9.54
C SER A 294 -15.32 0.28 -8.41
N GLN A 295 -15.15 -0.18 -7.17
CA GLN A 295 -15.71 0.44 -5.98
C GLN A 295 -14.97 1.75 -5.65
N THR A 296 -14.62 2.54 -6.66
CA THR A 296 -14.40 3.97 -6.44
C THR A 296 -15.74 4.53 -5.97
N ARG A 297 -15.83 5.01 -4.72
CA ARG A 297 -16.97 5.87 -4.34
C ARG A 297 -17.08 6.95 -5.42
N ARG A 298 -18.15 6.91 -6.21
CA ARG A 298 -18.50 7.96 -7.20
C ARG A 298 -18.55 9.36 -6.58
N ILE A 299 -18.62 9.43 -5.26
CA ILE A 299 -18.91 10.60 -4.44
C ILE A 299 -17.76 11.63 -4.42
N GLY A 300 -16.49 11.24 -4.63
CA GLY A 300 -15.36 12.17 -4.54
C GLY A 300 -14.93 12.81 -5.88
N LYS A 301 -14.82 12.03 -6.96
CA LYS A 301 -14.21 12.53 -8.22
C LYS A 301 -14.94 13.73 -8.80
N SER A 302 -16.27 13.83 -8.67
CA SER A 302 -17.04 14.97 -9.18
C SER A 302 -16.85 16.26 -8.39
N ALA A 303 -16.57 16.18 -7.08
CA ALA A 303 -16.34 17.35 -6.23
C ALA A 303 -15.04 18.07 -6.64
N TRP A 304 -14.02 17.30 -7.01
CA TRP A 304 -12.73 17.79 -7.51
C TRP A 304 -12.74 18.15 -9.01
N ARG A 305 -13.81 17.82 -9.75
CA ARG A 305 -13.89 17.94 -11.23
C ARG A 305 -14.68 19.16 -11.73
N LYS A 306 -15.12 20.11 -10.89
CA LYS A 306 -15.80 21.33 -11.37
C LYS A 306 -14.79 22.46 -11.56
N PRO A 307 -14.33 22.77 -12.80
CA PRO A 307 -13.58 23.99 -13.05
C PRO A 307 -14.59 25.14 -13.07
N THR A 308 -14.25 26.27 -12.45
CA THR A 308 -14.96 27.53 -12.73
C THR A 308 -14.18 28.37 -13.76
N PRO A 309 -14.81 29.26 -14.53
CA PRO A 309 -14.22 29.83 -15.76
C PRO A 309 -13.06 30.83 -15.58
N LYS A 310 -12.27 30.76 -14.49
CA LYS A 310 -11.26 31.79 -14.17
C LYS A 310 -9.85 31.30 -13.80
N SER A 311 -9.53 30.02 -13.83
CA SER A 311 -8.21 29.54 -13.35
C SER A 311 -7.19 29.14 -14.45
N ALA A 312 -7.47 29.42 -15.73
CA ALA A 312 -6.59 29.04 -16.85
C ALA A 312 -5.34 29.94 -17.07
N ALA A 313 -4.95 30.77 -16.10
CA ALA A 313 -3.76 31.60 -16.23
C ALA A 313 -2.85 31.46 -15.00
N SER A 314 -1.63 30.97 -15.26
CA SER A 314 -0.48 30.86 -14.37
C SER A 314 -0.42 29.65 -13.41
N SER A 315 0.25 28.58 -13.87
CA SER A 315 1.32 27.91 -13.10
C SER A 315 1.84 26.69 -13.88
N SER A 316 3.09 26.76 -14.33
CA SER A 316 3.82 25.66 -14.95
C SER A 316 4.49 24.82 -13.87
N GLY A 317 4.09 23.56 -13.74
CA GLY A 317 4.76 22.56 -12.89
C GLY A 317 3.80 21.50 -12.35
N ALA A 318 4.27 20.29 -12.08
CA ALA A 318 3.47 19.16 -11.59
C ALA A 318 2.75 19.43 -10.25
N CYS A 319 3.19 20.44 -9.48
CA CYS A 319 2.50 20.92 -8.28
C CYS A 319 1.21 21.72 -8.61
N ALA A 320 1.14 22.33 -9.80
CA ALA A 320 0.05 23.21 -10.22
C ALA A 320 -1.28 22.48 -10.47
N ALA A 321 -1.24 21.26 -11.02
CA ALA A 321 -2.46 20.51 -11.34
C ALA A 321 -3.22 20.07 -10.07
N THR A 322 -2.49 19.62 -9.03
CA THR A 322 -3.03 19.39 -7.69
C THR A 322 -3.54 20.66 -7.03
N CYS A 323 -2.87 21.80 -7.23
CA CYS A 323 -3.27 23.08 -6.66
C CYS A 323 -4.52 23.69 -7.31
N LEU A 324 -4.74 23.50 -8.61
CA LEU A 324 -5.87 24.12 -9.33
C LEU A 324 -7.21 23.47 -8.96
N GLY A 325 -7.30 22.13 -9.02
CA GLY A 325 -8.50 21.41 -8.58
C GLY A 325 -8.77 21.58 -7.08
N PHE A 326 -7.72 21.71 -6.27
CA PHE A 326 -7.81 22.00 -4.84
C PHE A 326 -8.30 23.41 -4.56
N ALA A 327 -7.73 24.43 -5.19
CA ALA A 327 -8.14 25.82 -5.00
C ALA A 327 -9.60 26.04 -5.41
N ASP A 328 -10.05 25.40 -6.51
CA ASP A 328 -11.42 25.48 -6.99
C ASP A 328 -12.40 24.77 -6.03
N ALA A 329 -12.06 23.55 -5.57
CA ALA A 329 -12.86 22.83 -4.58
C ALA A 329 -12.97 23.63 -3.27
N MET A 330 -11.85 24.19 -2.80
CA MET A 330 -11.79 25.03 -1.61
C MET A 330 -12.61 26.31 -1.74
N SER A 331 -12.60 26.95 -2.90
CA SER A 331 -13.39 28.14 -3.18
C SER A 331 -14.89 27.83 -3.20
N ALA A 332 -15.29 26.71 -3.80
CA ALA A 332 -16.67 26.25 -3.80
C ALA A 332 -17.18 25.90 -2.38
N LEU A 333 -16.33 25.29 -1.55
CA LEU A 333 -16.67 24.91 -0.18
C LEU A 333 -16.78 26.12 0.76
N LYS A 334 -15.85 27.09 0.65
CA LYS A 334 -15.93 28.39 1.34
C LYS A 334 -17.20 29.16 1.01
N LYS A 335 -17.65 29.12 -0.26
CA LYS A 335 -18.91 29.76 -0.66
C LYS A 335 -20.10 29.09 0.02
N ARG A 336 -20.16 27.75 0.02
CA ARG A 336 -21.24 26.99 0.68
C ARG A 336 -21.28 27.17 2.19
N SER A 337 -20.13 27.28 2.87
CA SER A 337 -20.13 27.51 4.32
C SER A 337 -20.63 28.90 4.69
N ARG A 338 -20.27 29.92 3.90
CA ARG A 338 -20.79 31.30 4.06
C ARG A 338 -22.29 31.40 3.83
N ASP A 339 -22.80 30.67 2.84
CA ASP A 339 -24.24 30.66 2.54
C ASP A 339 -25.06 29.97 3.65
N ARG A 340 -24.49 29.00 4.37
CA ARG A 340 -25.12 28.39 5.57
C ARG A 340 -25.12 29.30 6.78
N THR A 341 -24.12 30.17 6.96
CA THR A 341 -24.08 31.13 8.06
C THR A 341 -24.98 32.35 7.87
N LEU A 342 -25.60 32.50 6.69
CA LEU A 342 -26.52 33.60 6.36
C LEU A 342 -28.00 33.15 6.32
N SER A 343 -28.27 31.88 6.65
CA SER A 343 -29.63 31.28 6.64
C SER A 343 -30.12 30.84 8.02
N ASP A 344 -29.35 31.12 9.08
CA ASP A 344 -29.75 31.05 10.50
C ASP A 344 -29.72 32.46 11.11
#